data_AF-A0A7S0HAG0-F1
#
_entry.id   AF-A0A7S0HAG0-F1
#
_cell.length_a   1.000
_cell.length_b   1.000
_cell.length_c   1.000
_cell.angle_alpha   90.00
_cell.angle_beta   90.00
_cell.angle_gamma   90.00
#
_symmetry.space_group_name_H-M   'P 1'
#
loop_
_entity.id
_entity.type
_entity.pdbx_description
1 polymer ?
#
loop_
_entity_poly.entity_id
_entity_poly.type
_entity_poly.pdbx_seq_one_letter_code
_entity_poly.pdbx_strand_id
1 'polypeptide(L)'
;MVCFGRQRTHAFLAMMVLGLGVADANRFQEAWVMNCDHTFPDGTSYDLSPLTRTAGRPDYVGKDKMGNLYYINVCSNVQEIPKECRILQKDIRSPVYQVRNDSFCHWLGMENSHSWDYIEKGSPYVGVQLTYSNGEYCQEGMNRRVKLQMYCDHLGRLGSVGDYYVTVESPCTYVVTFPTPYGCPKAASMSKGTVFIILFFTVIGAYFGGGLLINVTKYHMPLSIDSLPHIEFWRNLPELLKDGFLFIIDSIMVKLGYREPREAGGSFEWSGL
;
A
#
# COMPACT_ATOMS: atom_id res chain seq x y z
N MET A 1 -25.52 -62.28 48.18
CA MET A 1 -24.05 -62.40 48.12
C MET A 1 -23.54 -61.10 47.50
N VAL A 2 -23.00 -60.12 48.23
CA VAL A 2 -21.64 -60.07 48.84
C VAL A 2 -20.62 -60.49 47.76
N CYS A 3 -19.71 -59.68 47.19
CA CYS A 3 -18.87 -58.55 47.63
C CYS A 3 -18.56 -57.62 46.43
N PHE A 4 -18.45 -56.29 46.56
CA PHE A 4 -17.24 -55.53 46.96
C PHE A 4 -16.03 -55.78 46.03
N GLY A 5 -15.77 -54.89 45.06
CA GLY A 5 -14.74 -53.85 45.16
C GLY A 5 -13.94 -53.87 43.84
N ARG A 6 -13.25 -52.83 43.37
CA ARG A 6 -12.89 -51.52 43.89
C ARG A 6 -12.32 -50.73 42.70
N GLN A 7 -13.00 -49.63 42.35
CA GLN A 7 -12.40 -48.30 42.18
C GLN A 7 -11.35 -48.06 41.06
N ARG A 8 -11.79 -47.24 40.07
CA ARG A 8 -11.17 -46.00 39.54
C ARG A 8 -9.79 -46.14 38.86
N THR A 9 -9.50 -45.57 37.69
CA THR A 9 -9.84 -44.23 37.18
C THR A 9 -9.57 -44.16 35.66
N HIS A 10 -10.57 -43.64 34.94
CA HIS A 10 -10.57 -42.84 33.71
C HIS A 10 -9.29 -42.68 32.86
N ALA A 11 -9.42 -43.02 31.56
CA ALA A 11 -8.93 -42.16 30.49
C ALA A 11 -10.09 -41.94 29.50
N PHE A 12 -10.61 -40.72 29.48
CA PHE A 12 -11.61 -40.23 28.53
C PHE A 12 -10.97 -40.13 27.14
N LEU A 13 -11.47 -40.90 26.17
CA LEU A 13 -11.27 -40.63 24.75
C LEU A 13 -12.46 -39.78 24.27
N ALA A 14 -12.30 -38.47 24.30
CA ALA A 14 -13.22 -37.54 23.65
C ALA A 14 -12.68 -37.24 22.24
N MET A 15 -13.25 -37.89 21.24
CA MET A 15 -13.19 -37.42 19.87
C MET A 15 -13.92 -36.06 19.80
N MET A 16 -13.19 -35.00 19.46
CA MET A 16 -13.80 -33.73 19.06
C MET A 16 -13.44 -33.45 17.61
N VAL A 17 -14.46 -33.64 16.77
CA VAL A 17 -14.55 -33.18 15.40
C VAL A 17 -14.65 -31.65 15.42
N LEU A 18 -13.69 -30.97 14.81
CA LEU A 18 -13.75 -29.57 14.39
C LEU A 18 -12.95 -29.51 13.09
N GLY A 19 -13.43 -29.02 11.96
CA GLY A 19 -14.67 -28.43 11.55
C GLY A 19 -14.49 -28.15 10.07
N LEU A 20 -15.52 -28.41 9.27
CA LEU A 20 -15.54 -28.17 7.83
C LEU A 20 -15.31 -26.68 7.56
N GLY A 21 -14.11 -26.32 7.10
CA GLY A 21 -13.87 -25.09 6.38
C GLY A 21 -14.04 -25.37 4.89
N VAL A 22 -15.30 -25.47 4.43
CA VAL A 22 -15.60 -25.23 3.02
C VAL A 22 -15.17 -23.78 2.80
N ALA A 23 -14.07 -23.59 2.09
CA ALA A 23 -13.66 -22.27 1.63
C ALA A 23 -14.73 -21.81 0.63
N ASP A 24 -15.73 -21.12 1.20
CA ASP A 24 -16.81 -20.50 0.45
C ASP A 24 -16.20 -19.53 -0.55
N ALA A 25 -16.73 -19.57 -1.76
CA ALA A 25 -16.20 -18.94 -2.95
C ALA A 25 -16.43 -17.43 -2.91
N ASN A 26 -15.81 -16.72 -1.97
CA ASN A 26 -15.61 -15.28 -2.09
C ASN A 26 -14.27 -15.04 -2.74
N ARG A 27 -14.23 -15.32 -4.05
CA ARG A 27 -13.37 -14.59 -4.97
C ARG A 27 -13.82 -13.13 -4.91
N PHE A 28 -13.40 -12.41 -3.86
CA PHE A 28 -13.20 -10.98 -3.99
C PHE A 28 -12.17 -10.87 -5.10
N GLN A 29 -12.69 -10.69 -6.32
CA GLN A 29 -11.89 -10.22 -7.42
C GLN A 29 -11.22 -8.97 -6.85
N GLU A 30 -9.91 -9.03 -6.63
CA GLU A 30 -9.11 -7.84 -6.46
C GLU A 30 -9.36 -7.06 -7.76
N ALA A 31 -10.39 -6.21 -7.76
CA ALA A 31 -10.48 -5.14 -8.71
C ALA A 31 -9.12 -4.46 -8.56
N TRP A 32 -8.37 -4.40 -9.65
CA TRP A 32 -7.08 -3.73 -9.70
C TRP A 32 -7.33 -2.29 -9.27
N VAL A 33 -7.24 -2.02 -7.96
CA VAL A 33 -7.35 -0.69 -7.41
C VAL A 33 -6.11 -0.01 -7.93
N MET A 34 -6.28 1.04 -8.72
CA MET A 34 -5.16 1.88 -9.07
C MET A 34 -4.51 2.36 -7.79
N ASN A 35 -3.23 2.04 -7.64
CA ASN A 35 -2.42 2.63 -6.58
C ASN A 35 -2.44 4.15 -6.79
N CYS A 36 -3.07 4.85 -5.86
CA CYS A 36 -3.29 6.28 -5.94
C CYS A 36 -2.13 7.08 -5.31
N ASP A 37 -0.98 6.42 -5.20
CA ASP A 37 0.29 6.99 -4.81
C ASP A 37 1.30 6.94 -5.96
N HIS A 38 2.15 7.94 -6.03
CA HIS A 38 3.19 8.03 -7.03
C HIS A 38 4.46 8.61 -6.43
N THR A 39 5.61 8.00 -6.77
CA THR A 39 6.93 8.50 -6.40
C THR A 39 7.70 8.85 -7.67
N PHE A 40 8.07 10.12 -7.80
CA PHE A 40 8.87 10.61 -8.92
C PHE A 40 10.33 10.17 -8.80
N PRO A 41 11.11 10.20 -9.91
CA PRO A 41 12.52 9.82 -9.89
C PRO A 41 13.41 10.63 -8.94
N ASP A 42 12.99 11.83 -8.54
CA ASP A 42 13.68 12.68 -7.57
C ASP A 42 13.42 12.27 -6.10
N GLY A 43 12.60 11.24 -5.87
CA GLY A 43 12.23 10.74 -4.55
C GLY A 43 11.02 11.44 -3.91
N THR A 44 10.47 12.45 -4.57
CA THR A 44 9.23 13.11 -4.12
C THR A 44 8.05 12.18 -4.31
N SER A 45 7.21 12.04 -3.29
CA SER A 45 6.02 11.17 -3.37
C SER A 45 4.74 11.92 -3.04
N TYR A 46 3.65 11.50 -3.68
CA TYR A 46 2.29 12.01 -3.49
C TYR A 46 1.33 10.85 -3.23
N ASP A 47 0.23 11.14 -2.57
CA ASP A 47 -0.84 10.17 -2.31
C ASP A 47 -2.18 10.85 -2.32
N LEU A 48 -2.91 10.54 -3.37
CA LEU A 48 -4.22 11.08 -3.64
C LEU A 48 -5.32 10.10 -3.18
N SER A 49 -4.98 8.96 -2.57
CA SER A 49 -5.97 7.96 -2.09
C SER A 49 -7.06 8.56 -1.21
N PRO A 50 -6.77 9.56 -0.33
CA PRO A 50 -7.82 10.21 0.46
C PRO A 50 -8.87 10.97 -0.37
N LEU A 51 -8.56 11.31 -1.63
CA LEU A 51 -9.47 11.95 -2.57
C LEU A 51 -10.34 10.94 -3.32
N THR A 52 -10.03 9.64 -3.28
CA THR A 52 -10.85 8.63 -3.95
C THR A 52 -12.24 8.52 -3.30
N ARG A 53 -13.28 8.60 -4.14
CA ARG A 53 -14.67 8.38 -3.73
C ARG A 53 -15.01 6.90 -3.88
N THR A 54 -15.40 6.30 -2.77
CA THR A 54 -15.82 4.90 -2.67
C THR A 54 -17.31 4.80 -2.34
N ALA A 55 -17.85 3.59 -2.45
CA ALA A 55 -19.25 3.27 -2.22
C ALA A 55 -19.84 4.02 -1.00
N GLY A 56 -20.90 4.78 -1.25
CA GLY A 56 -21.61 5.55 -0.22
C GLY A 56 -21.13 7.00 -0.04
N ARG A 57 -20.13 7.46 -0.81
CA ARG A 57 -19.77 8.88 -0.92
C ARG A 57 -20.11 9.39 -2.33
N PRO A 58 -20.76 10.54 -2.50
CA PRO A 58 -21.00 11.07 -3.84
C PRO A 58 -19.69 11.43 -4.54
N ASP A 59 -19.67 11.27 -5.87
CA ASP A 59 -18.59 11.75 -6.73
C ASP A 59 -18.48 13.28 -6.67
N TYR A 60 -17.32 13.81 -7.04
CA TYR A 60 -17.16 15.26 -7.18
C TYR A 60 -17.95 15.73 -8.40
N VAL A 61 -18.61 16.88 -8.29
CA VAL A 61 -19.40 17.51 -9.36
C VAL A 61 -18.95 18.94 -9.58
N GLY A 62 -18.24 19.17 -10.69
CA GLY A 62 -17.74 20.49 -11.09
C GLY A 62 -18.60 21.11 -12.18
N LYS A 63 -18.50 22.44 -12.34
CA LYS A 63 -19.16 23.17 -13.43
C LYS A 63 -18.16 24.11 -14.10
N ASP A 64 -18.14 24.12 -15.44
CA ASP A 64 -17.34 25.09 -16.19
C ASP A 64 -18.09 26.42 -16.40
N LYS A 65 -17.41 27.41 -16.99
CA LYS A 65 -18.00 28.73 -17.28
C LYS A 65 -19.17 28.68 -18.26
N MET A 66 -19.24 27.67 -19.12
CA MET A 66 -20.34 27.47 -20.07
C MET A 66 -21.53 26.79 -19.40
N GLY A 67 -21.34 26.22 -18.22
CA GLY A 67 -22.35 25.57 -17.41
C GLY A 67 -22.40 24.06 -17.55
N ASN A 68 -21.47 23.46 -18.31
CA ASN A 68 -21.40 22.00 -18.42
C ASN A 68 -20.98 21.41 -17.07
N LEU A 69 -21.59 20.29 -16.71
CA LEU A 69 -21.33 19.54 -15.48
C LEU A 69 -20.25 18.49 -15.70
N TYR A 70 -19.43 18.27 -14.68
CA TYR A 70 -18.36 17.28 -14.71
C TYR A 70 -18.46 16.40 -13.48
N TYR A 71 -18.68 15.10 -13.68
CA TYR A 71 -18.70 14.10 -12.63
C TYR A 71 -17.31 13.48 -12.55
N ILE A 72 -16.66 13.55 -11.41
CA ILE A 72 -15.22 13.30 -11.25
C ILE A 72 -14.99 12.37 -10.06
N ASN A 73 -14.13 11.39 -10.26
CA ASN A 73 -13.49 10.63 -9.20
C ASN A 73 -11.97 10.65 -9.38
N VAL A 74 -11.23 10.47 -8.29
CA VAL A 74 -9.76 10.50 -8.27
C VAL A 74 -9.26 9.07 -8.03
N CYS A 75 -8.40 8.57 -8.92
CA CYS A 75 -7.86 7.20 -8.91
C CYS A 75 -8.90 6.08 -8.93
N SER A 76 -10.11 6.37 -9.38
CA SER A 76 -11.12 5.36 -9.65
C SER A 76 -12.11 5.90 -10.68
N ASN A 77 -12.99 5.04 -11.17
CA ASN A 77 -14.11 5.46 -12.00
C ASN A 77 -15.18 6.15 -11.13
N VAL A 78 -15.98 7.03 -11.71
CA VAL A 78 -17.18 7.54 -11.02
C VAL A 78 -18.08 6.36 -10.64
N GLN A 79 -18.74 6.47 -9.50
CA GLN A 79 -19.56 5.39 -8.95
C GLN A 79 -20.84 5.20 -9.75
N GLU A 80 -21.46 6.30 -10.16
CA GLU A 80 -22.67 6.27 -10.97
C GLU A 80 -22.46 6.98 -12.30
N ILE A 81 -22.69 6.24 -13.39
CA ILE A 81 -22.66 6.81 -14.74
C ILE A 81 -23.83 7.79 -14.88
N PRO A 82 -23.58 9.06 -15.29
CA PRO A 82 -24.65 10.05 -15.43
C PRO A 82 -25.75 9.54 -16.35
N LYS A 83 -27.00 9.90 -16.03
CA LYS A 83 -28.20 9.42 -16.74
C LYS A 83 -28.15 9.74 -18.24
N GLU A 84 -27.60 10.91 -18.59
CA GLU A 84 -27.44 11.38 -19.97
C GLU A 84 -26.53 10.44 -20.77
N CYS A 85 -25.42 9.97 -20.16
CA CYS A 85 -24.51 9.01 -20.79
C CYS A 85 -25.19 7.65 -20.99
N ARG A 86 -25.96 7.19 -19.99
CA ARG A 86 -26.70 5.92 -20.08
C ARG A 86 -27.76 5.94 -21.19
N ILE A 87 -28.50 7.05 -21.32
CA ILE A 87 -29.51 7.23 -22.39
C ILE A 87 -28.85 7.21 -23.77
N LEU A 88 -27.65 7.79 -23.89
CA LEU A 88 -26.87 7.80 -25.12
C LEU A 88 -26.10 6.48 -25.38
N GLN A 89 -26.31 5.44 -24.58
CA GLN A 89 -25.60 4.15 -24.67
C GLN A 89 -24.07 4.29 -24.55
N LYS A 90 -23.61 5.22 -23.68
CA LYS A 90 -22.20 5.50 -23.37
C LYS A 90 -21.86 5.05 -21.94
N ASP A 91 -22.11 3.79 -21.62
CA ASP A 91 -21.90 3.18 -20.30
C ASP A 91 -20.44 2.72 -20.04
N ILE A 92 -19.47 3.42 -20.63
CA ILE A 92 -18.04 3.14 -20.49
C ILE A 92 -17.52 3.69 -19.15
N ARG A 93 -17.10 2.83 -18.22
CA ARG A 93 -16.52 3.25 -16.93
C ARG A 93 -15.36 4.23 -17.14
N SER A 94 -15.46 5.40 -16.52
CA SER A 94 -14.49 6.48 -16.64
C SER A 94 -14.29 7.21 -15.31
N PRO A 95 -13.07 7.72 -15.03
CA PRO A 95 -12.82 8.61 -13.89
C PRO A 95 -13.57 9.94 -13.99
N VAL A 96 -13.86 10.40 -15.21
CA VAL A 96 -14.52 11.70 -15.42
C VAL A 96 -15.49 11.67 -16.59
N TYR A 97 -16.70 12.18 -16.37
CA TYR A 97 -17.67 12.50 -17.42
C TYR A 97 -17.93 13.99 -17.51
N GLN A 98 -18.19 14.47 -18.72
CA GLN A 98 -18.79 15.76 -19.00
C GLN A 98 -20.25 15.56 -19.42
N VAL A 99 -21.18 16.29 -18.81
CA VAL A 99 -22.56 16.45 -19.27
C VAL A 99 -22.75 17.90 -19.68
N ARG A 100 -22.95 18.13 -20.98
CA ARG A 100 -23.14 19.46 -21.55
C ARG A 100 -24.56 19.98 -21.28
N ASN A 101 -24.75 21.29 -21.40
CA ASN A 101 -26.08 21.92 -21.25
C ASN A 101 -27.13 21.41 -22.26
N ASP A 102 -26.70 20.95 -23.43
CA ASP A 102 -27.54 20.33 -24.45
C ASP A 102 -27.78 18.82 -24.22
N SER A 103 -27.49 18.33 -23.00
CA SER A 103 -27.65 16.94 -22.57
C SER A 103 -26.76 15.92 -23.31
N PHE A 104 -25.79 16.37 -24.11
CA PHE A 104 -24.75 15.47 -24.63
C PHE A 104 -23.76 15.11 -23.51
N CYS A 105 -23.49 13.80 -23.39
CA CYS A 105 -22.48 13.30 -22.46
C CYS A 105 -21.22 12.80 -23.19
N HIS A 106 -20.06 13.05 -22.59
CA HIS A 106 -18.76 12.51 -23.00
C HIS A 106 -17.96 11.96 -21.82
N TRP A 107 -17.31 10.80 -21.97
CA TRP A 107 -16.29 10.35 -21.01
C TRP A 107 -14.92 10.95 -21.40
N LEU A 108 -14.15 11.38 -20.41
CA LEU A 108 -12.96 12.20 -20.65
C LEU A 108 -11.63 11.45 -20.52
N GLY A 109 -11.65 10.19 -20.09
CA GLY A 109 -10.45 9.36 -19.99
C GLY A 109 -10.75 7.96 -19.48
N MET A 110 -9.72 7.12 -19.41
CA MET A 110 -9.79 5.79 -18.82
C MET A 110 -8.85 5.68 -17.62
N GLU A 111 -9.29 4.98 -16.58
CA GLU A 111 -8.50 4.74 -15.37
C GLU A 111 -7.14 4.09 -15.69
N ASN A 112 -7.13 3.08 -16.57
CA ASN A 112 -5.93 2.36 -17.00
C ASN A 112 -4.98 3.16 -17.90
N SER A 113 -5.38 4.34 -18.34
CA SER A 113 -4.62 5.20 -19.25
C SER A 113 -4.30 6.50 -18.54
N HIS A 114 -3.42 6.45 -17.54
CA HIS A 114 -3.07 7.61 -16.73
C HIS A 114 -1.57 7.92 -16.72
N SER A 115 -1.23 9.18 -16.46
CA SER A 115 0.15 9.64 -16.26
C SER A 115 0.23 10.64 -15.12
N TRP A 116 1.37 10.67 -14.45
CA TRP A 116 1.68 11.59 -13.36
C TRP A 116 2.75 12.57 -13.80
N ASP A 117 2.52 13.85 -13.53
CA ASP A 117 3.45 14.93 -13.84
C ASP A 117 3.41 15.97 -12.71
N TYR A 118 4.46 16.78 -12.57
CA TYR A 118 4.35 18.00 -11.77
C TYR A 118 3.47 19.03 -12.48
N ILE A 119 2.70 19.80 -11.72
CA ILE A 119 1.97 20.96 -12.29
C ILE A 119 2.99 21.94 -12.91
N GLU A 120 4.07 22.20 -12.18
CA GLU A 120 5.20 22.99 -12.66
C GLU A 120 6.49 22.17 -12.52
N LYS A 121 7.19 21.98 -13.65
CA LYS A 121 8.36 21.10 -13.73
C LYS A 121 9.47 21.60 -12.79
N GLY A 122 9.91 20.74 -11.87
CA GLY A 122 10.96 21.06 -10.90
C GLY A 122 10.46 21.75 -9.63
N SER A 123 9.15 21.99 -9.51
CA SER A 123 8.53 22.67 -8.37
C SER A 123 7.51 21.76 -7.66
N PRO A 124 7.96 20.76 -6.87
CA PRO A 124 7.06 19.80 -6.22
C PRO A 124 6.06 20.44 -5.24
N TYR A 125 6.40 21.60 -4.68
CA TYR A 125 5.55 22.32 -3.74
C TYR A 125 4.40 23.10 -4.40
N VAL A 126 4.38 23.23 -5.73
CA VAL A 126 3.23 23.80 -6.45
C VAL A 126 2.09 22.77 -6.48
N GLY A 127 2.43 21.52 -6.76
CA GLY A 127 1.52 20.39 -6.69
C GLY A 127 1.74 19.37 -7.80
N VAL A 128 0.82 18.41 -7.86
CA VAL A 128 0.91 17.25 -8.76
C VAL A 128 -0.28 17.19 -9.71
N GLN A 129 -0.04 16.71 -10.93
CA GLN A 129 -1.04 16.53 -11.97
C GLN A 129 -1.20 15.04 -12.28
N LEU A 130 -2.44 14.55 -12.15
CA LEU A 130 -2.85 13.23 -12.60
C LEU A 130 -3.66 13.37 -13.89
N THR A 131 -3.16 12.83 -14.99
CA THR A 131 -3.81 12.95 -16.30
C THR A 131 -4.42 11.62 -16.71
N TYR A 132 -5.71 11.61 -17.05
CA TYR A 132 -6.37 10.48 -17.70
C TYR A 132 -6.52 10.75 -19.20
N SER A 133 -6.09 9.80 -20.03
CA SER A 133 -6.18 9.83 -21.49
C SER A 133 -7.12 8.75 -22.02
N ASN A 134 -7.22 8.61 -23.34
CA ASN A 134 -8.07 7.63 -24.04
C ASN A 134 -9.58 7.80 -23.74
N GLY A 135 -10.05 9.04 -23.60
CA GLY A 135 -11.47 9.36 -23.50
C GLY A 135 -12.22 9.19 -24.83
N GLU A 136 -13.44 9.71 -24.89
CA GLU A 136 -14.25 9.66 -26.11
C GLU A 136 -13.57 10.42 -27.25
N TYR A 137 -13.71 9.93 -28.49
CA TYR A 137 -13.25 10.64 -29.67
C TYR A 137 -13.80 12.08 -29.71
N CYS A 138 -12.89 13.04 -29.87
CA CYS A 138 -13.18 14.46 -29.84
C CYS A 138 -13.21 15.06 -31.26
N GLN A 139 -12.05 15.29 -31.83
CA GLN A 139 -11.87 15.82 -33.20
C GLN A 139 -10.46 15.50 -33.69
N GLU A 140 -10.25 15.53 -35.01
CA GLU A 140 -8.93 15.44 -35.66
C GLU A 140 -8.08 14.23 -35.21
N GLY A 141 -8.70 13.07 -35.02
CA GLY A 141 -7.96 11.89 -34.56
C GLY A 141 -7.58 11.90 -33.07
N MET A 142 -8.00 12.90 -32.30
CA MET A 142 -7.72 13.00 -30.87
C MET A 142 -8.88 12.50 -30.01
N ASN A 143 -8.53 11.78 -28.97
CA ASN A 143 -9.43 11.40 -27.89
C ASN A 143 -9.41 12.47 -26.78
N ARG A 144 -10.54 12.65 -26.09
CA ARG A 144 -10.59 13.52 -24.91
C ARG A 144 -9.61 13.03 -23.84
N ARG A 145 -9.07 13.99 -23.10
CA ARG A 145 -8.25 13.75 -21.91
C ARG A 145 -8.54 14.76 -20.83
N VAL A 146 -8.35 14.38 -19.58
CA VAL A 146 -8.58 15.25 -18.42
C VAL A 146 -7.35 15.27 -17.52
N LYS A 147 -6.93 16.47 -17.11
CA LYS A 147 -5.86 16.72 -16.15
C LYS A 147 -6.49 17.09 -14.81
N LEU A 148 -6.25 16.30 -13.78
CA LEU A 148 -6.61 16.62 -12.41
C LEU A 148 -5.38 17.26 -11.74
N GLN A 149 -5.42 18.57 -11.50
CA GLN A 149 -4.33 19.34 -10.91
C GLN A 149 -4.58 19.52 -9.41
N MET A 150 -3.81 18.81 -8.59
CA MET A 150 -3.86 18.89 -7.14
C MET A 150 -2.85 19.94 -6.68
N TYR A 151 -3.30 21.19 -6.53
CA TYR A 151 -2.45 22.26 -5.99
C TYR A 151 -2.25 22.05 -4.50
N CYS A 152 -1.00 22.19 -4.05
CA CYS A 152 -0.65 22.05 -2.66
C CYS A 152 -1.26 23.19 -1.83
N ASP A 153 -2.28 22.85 -1.04
CA ASP A 153 -2.87 23.75 -0.04
C ASP A 153 -2.66 23.17 1.37
N HIS A 154 -1.45 23.39 1.90
CA HIS A 154 -1.06 22.87 3.21
C HIS A 154 -1.98 23.39 4.34
N LEU A 155 -2.55 24.59 4.20
CA LEU A 155 -3.33 25.22 5.26
C LEU A 155 -4.84 25.00 5.11
N GLY A 156 -5.29 24.33 4.03
CA GLY A 156 -6.73 24.24 3.70
C GLY A 156 -7.38 25.61 3.55
N ARG A 157 -6.60 26.61 3.11
CA ARG A 157 -6.99 28.03 3.04
C ARG A 157 -7.34 28.48 1.64
N LEU A 158 -6.90 27.77 0.61
CA LEU A 158 -7.14 28.09 -0.80
C LEU A 158 -8.51 27.59 -1.28
N GLY A 159 -9.25 26.88 -0.44
CA GLY A 159 -10.64 26.52 -0.70
C GLY A 159 -11.24 25.64 0.39
N SER A 160 -12.55 25.76 0.60
CA SER A 160 -13.30 24.79 1.41
C SER A 160 -13.28 23.41 0.72
N VAL A 161 -13.60 22.34 1.45
CA VAL A 161 -13.91 21.03 0.84
C VAL A 161 -15.01 21.23 -0.21
N GLY A 162 -14.65 21.24 -1.49
CA GLY A 162 -15.59 21.54 -2.58
C GLY A 162 -15.19 22.67 -3.54
N ASP A 163 -14.10 23.40 -3.29
CA ASP A 163 -13.71 24.58 -4.10
C ASP A 163 -12.89 24.24 -5.37
N TYR A 164 -13.13 23.06 -5.94
CA TYR A 164 -12.52 22.68 -7.21
C TYR A 164 -13.28 23.32 -8.37
N TYR A 165 -12.56 23.68 -9.42
CA TYR A 165 -13.14 24.30 -10.60
C TYR A 165 -12.65 23.64 -11.87
N VAL A 166 -13.47 23.73 -12.92
CA VAL A 166 -13.19 23.12 -14.21
C VAL A 166 -12.90 24.18 -15.25
N THR A 167 -11.81 24.01 -15.99
CA THR A 167 -11.45 24.80 -17.15
C THR A 167 -11.22 23.91 -18.36
N VAL A 168 -11.34 24.51 -19.55
CA VAL A 168 -11.05 23.85 -20.81
C VAL A 168 -9.78 24.49 -21.35
N GLU A 169 -8.68 23.75 -21.36
CA GLU A 169 -7.37 24.22 -21.83
C GLU A 169 -7.30 24.17 -23.36
N SER A 170 -7.85 23.11 -23.95
CA SER A 170 -8.01 22.96 -25.40
C SER A 170 -9.29 22.17 -25.70
N PRO A 171 -9.80 22.14 -26.94
CA PRO A 171 -11.09 21.52 -27.27
C PRO A 171 -11.26 20.06 -26.80
N CYS A 172 -10.16 19.33 -26.60
CA CYS A 172 -10.17 17.94 -26.13
C CYS A 172 -9.42 17.73 -24.80
N THR A 173 -8.91 18.81 -24.18
CA THR A 173 -8.17 18.75 -22.92
C THR A 173 -8.87 19.57 -21.86
N TYR A 174 -9.34 18.87 -20.84
CA TYR A 174 -10.07 19.44 -19.71
C TYR A 174 -9.15 19.48 -18.50
N VAL A 175 -9.28 20.49 -17.67
CA VAL A 175 -8.50 20.65 -16.45
C VAL A 175 -9.44 20.81 -15.27
N VAL A 176 -9.26 19.98 -14.26
CA VAL A 176 -9.96 20.10 -12.98
C VAL A 176 -8.92 20.47 -11.94
N THR A 177 -9.08 21.63 -11.33
CA THR A 177 -8.16 22.13 -10.32
C THR A 177 -8.70 21.86 -8.93
N PHE A 178 -7.93 21.16 -8.10
CA PHE A 178 -8.22 20.85 -6.71
C PHE A 178 -7.21 21.55 -5.79
N PRO A 179 -7.63 22.56 -5.01
CA PRO A 179 -6.89 23.02 -3.85
C PRO A 179 -7.00 21.96 -2.75
N THR A 180 -5.89 21.32 -2.36
CA THR A 180 -5.93 20.22 -1.38
C THR A 180 -4.58 20.00 -0.70
N PRO A 181 -4.57 19.65 0.61
CA PRO A 181 -3.32 19.28 1.29
C PRO A 181 -2.68 18.01 0.69
N TYR A 182 -3.47 17.16 0.02
CA TYR A 182 -2.96 15.96 -0.66
C TYR A 182 -2.20 16.28 -1.96
N GLY A 183 -2.29 17.52 -2.45
CA GLY A 183 -1.46 18.04 -3.54
C GLY A 183 -0.04 18.38 -3.08
N CYS A 184 0.24 18.35 -1.77
CA CYS A 184 1.57 18.58 -1.24
C CYS A 184 2.41 17.29 -1.24
N PRO A 185 3.73 17.40 -1.45
CA PRO A 185 4.61 16.23 -1.35
C PRO A 185 4.54 15.66 0.07
N LYS A 186 4.52 14.33 0.16
CA LYS A 186 4.63 13.64 1.45
C LYS A 186 5.92 14.10 2.13
N ALA A 187 5.82 14.41 3.43
CA ALA A 187 7.01 14.57 4.24
C ALA A 187 7.90 13.33 4.03
N ALA A 188 9.20 13.55 3.84
CA ALA A 188 10.16 12.47 3.69
C ALA A 188 10.10 11.57 4.91
N SER A 189 9.32 10.49 4.81
CA SER A 189 9.25 9.48 5.86
C SER A 189 10.46 8.60 5.66
N MET A 190 11.34 8.56 6.64
CA MET A 190 12.39 7.56 6.68
C MET A 190 11.73 6.18 6.51
N SER A 191 12.33 5.33 5.69
CA SER A 191 11.84 3.95 5.52
C SER A 191 11.66 3.33 6.90
N LYS A 192 10.55 2.62 7.11
CA LYS A 192 10.30 1.88 8.36
C LYS A 192 11.47 0.95 8.68
N GLY A 193 12.12 0.40 7.64
CA GLY A 193 13.35 -0.39 7.78
C GLY A 193 14.53 0.42 8.31
N THR A 194 14.75 1.64 7.82
CA THR A 194 15.81 2.53 8.32
C THR A 194 15.57 2.90 9.79
N VAL A 195 14.34 3.24 10.16
CA VAL A 195 13.98 3.54 11.55
C VAL A 195 14.24 2.32 12.44
N PHE A 196 13.81 1.14 12.00
CA PHE A 196 14.06 -0.12 12.71
C PHE A 196 15.56 -0.39 12.91
N ILE A 197 16.36 -0.22 11.85
CA ILE A 197 17.82 -0.40 11.88
C ILE A 197 18.46 0.55 12.90
N ILE A 198 18.09 1.83 12.88
CA ILE A 198 18.63 2.83 13.82
C ILE A 198 18.29 2.44 15.27
N LEU A 199 17.04 2.07 15.55
CA LEU A 199 16.62 1.65 16.89
C LEU A 199 17.36 0.39 17.35
N PHE A 200 17.49 -0.60 16.47
CA PHE A 200 18.21 -1.85 16.76
C PHE A 200 19.66 -1.58 17.13
N PHE A 201 20.39 -0.80 16.34
CA PHE A 201 21.79 -0.48 16.63
C PHE A 201 21.97 0.44 17.85
N THR A 202 20.99 1.28 18.15
CA THR A 202 21.01 2.10 19.37
C THR A 202 20.87 1.23 20.62
N VAL A 203 19.92 0.29 20.62
CA VAL A 203 19.72 -0.64 21.74
C VAL A 203 20.90 -1.59 21.90
N ILE A 204 21.43 -2.15 20.81
CA ILE A 204 22.58 -3.06 20.87
C ILE A 204 23.83 -2.33 21.40
N GLY A 205 24.04 -1.08 21.01
CA GLY A 205 25.13 -0.24 21.49
C GLY A 205 25.00 0.08 22.98
N ALA A 206 23.79 0.42 23.45
CA ALA A 206 23.51 0.62 24.86
C ALA A 206 23.72 -0.67 25.68
N TYR A 207 23.32 -1.82 25.15
CA TYR A 207 23.52 -3.12 25.77
C TYR A 207 25.01 -3.47 25.91
N PHE A 208 25.80 -3.36 24.84
CA PHE A 208 27.24 -3.62 24.89
C PHE A 208 27.98 -2.61 25.75
N GLY A 209 27.70 -1.31 25.59
CA GLY A 209 28.35 -0.24 26.34
C GLY A 209 28.03 -0.28 27.83
N GLY A 210 26.74 -0.41 28.18
CA GLY A 210 26.30 -0.54 29.57
C GLY A 210 26.79 -1.83 30.23
N GLY A 211 26.72 -2.95 29.51
CA GLY A 211 27.23 -4.23 29.99
C GLY A 211 28.74 -4.21 30.23
N LEU A 212 29.50 -3.63 29.29
CA LEU A 212 30.95 -3.46 29.45
C LEU A 212 31.29 -2.57 30.66
N LEU A 213 30.58 -1.45 30.81
CA LEU A 213 30.77 -0.55 31.96
C LEU A 213 30.55 -1.28 33.28
N ILE A 214 29.45 -2.02 33.41
CA ILE A 214 29.14 -2.81 34.62
C ILE A 214 30.21 -3.87 34.86
N ASN A 215 30.62 -4.60 33.81
CA ASN A 215 31.61 -5.68 33.87
C ASN A 215 32.99 -5.20 34.31
N VAL A 216 33.45 -4.07 33.79
CA VAL A 216 34.76 -3.49 34.14
C VAL A 216 34.72 -2.80 35.50
N THR A 217 33.70 -1.99 35.77
CA THR A 217 33.68 -1.13 36.97
C THR A 217 33.22 -1.87 38.23
N LYS A 218 32.20 -2.73 38.14
CA LYS A 218 31.62 -3.43 39.29
C LYS A 218 32.23 -4.81 39.52
N TYR A 219 32.48 -5.55 38.44
CA TYR A 219 33.02 -6.91 38.52
C TYR A 219 34.54 -6.96 38.36
N HIS A 220 35.20 -5.81 38.25
CA HIS A 220 36.65 -5.66 38.15
C HIS A 220 37.31 -6.51 37.04
N MET A 221 36.59 -6.75 35.95
CA MET A 221 37.15 -7.45 34.80
C MET A 221 38.11 -6.54 34.01
N PRO A 222 39.21 -7.10 33.46
CA PRO A 222 40.11 -6.33 32.59
C PRO A 222 39.39 -5.95 31.30
N LEU A 223 39.70 -4.77 30.73
CA LEU A 223 39.12 -4.35 29.46
C LEU A 223 39.57 -5.28 28.32
N SER A 224 38.76 -6.28 28.03
CA SER A 224 38.99 -7.30 27.00
C SER A 224 37.69 -7.65 26.28
N ILE A 225 37.80 -8.34 25.14
CA ILE A 225 36.64 -8.82 24.37
C ILE A 225 35.76 -9.74 25.22
N ASP A 226 36.34 -10.46 26.17
CA ASP A 226 35.63 -11.38 27.05
C ASP A 226 34.77 -10.65 28.10
N SER A 227 34.97 -9.34 28.27
CA SER A 227 34.13 -8.50 29.15
C SER A 227 32.81 -8.09 28.52
N LEU A 228 32.56 -8.39 27.24
CA LEU A 228 31.29 -8.10 26.59
C LEU A 228 30.18 -9.04 27.09
N PRO A 229 28.97 -8.53 27.35
CA PRO A 229 27.88 -9.34 27.88
C PRO A 229 27.42 -10.41 26.87
N HIS A 230 27.32 -11.66 27.33
CA HIS A 230 26.94 -12.85 26.55
C HIS A 230 27.81 -13.11 25.31
N ILE A 231 29.13 -12.89 25.41
CA ILE A 231 30.07 -13.01 24.27
C ILE A 231 30.06 -14.39 23.59
N GLU A 232 29.82 -15.47 24.34
CA GLU A 232 29.73 -16.83 23.78
C GLU A 232 28.57 -16.96 22.79
N PHE A 233 27.40 -16.40 23.12
CA PHE A 233 26.27 -16.33 22.20
C PHE A 233 26.62 -15.55 20.93
N TRP A 234 27.23 -14.37 21.07
CA TRP A 234 27.57 -13.51 19.93
C TRP A 234 28.66 -14.12 19.02
N ARG A 235 29.57 -14.93 19.58
CA ARG A 235 30.55 -15.70 18.81
C ARG A 235 29.89 -16.80 17.96
N ASN A 236 28.82 -17.41 18.45
CA ASN A 236 28.12 -18.51 17.76
C ASN A 236 27.04 -18.00 16.78
N LEU A 237 26.64 -16.73 16.87
CA LEU A 237 25.60 -16.14 16.02
C LEU A 237 25.87 -16.24 14.50
N PRO A 238 27.09 -16.04 13.97
CA PRO A 238 27.34 -16.15 12.54
C PRO A 238 27.06 -17.55 11.97
N GLU A 239 27.32 -18.59 12.76
CA GLU A 239 27.05 -19.98 12.38
C GLU A 239 25.55 -20.24 12.33
N LEU A 240 24.81 -19.78 13.34
CA LEU A 240 23.35 -19.87 13.36
C LEU A 240 22.69 -19.12 12.19
N LEU A 241 23.22 -17.95 11.83
CA LEU A 241 22.74 -17.19 10.67
C LEU A 241 23.01 -17.92 9.36
N LYS A 242 24.20 -18.48 9.19
CA LYS A 242 24.57 -19.28 8.00
C LYS A 242 23.61 -20.44 7.82
N ASP A 243 23.32 -21.19 8.88
CA ASP A 243 22.41 -22.33 8.82
C ASP A 243 20.98 -21.90 8.49
N GLY A 244 20.52 -20.79 9.06
CA GLY A 244 19.23 -20.18 8.73
C GLY A 244 19.11 -19.77 7.26
N PHE A 245 20.13 -19.10 6.69
CA PHE A 245 20.13 -18.71 5.27
C PHE A 245 20.15 -19.93 4.34
N LEU A 246 20.95 -20.95 4.67
CA LEU A 246 20.98 -22.19 3.89
C LEU A 246 19.61 -22.88 3.88
N PHE A 247 18.91 -22.90 5.01
CA PHE A 247 17.55 -23.44 5.09
C PHE A 247 16.55 -22.66 4.23
N ILE A 248 16.61 -21.33 4.23
CA ILE A 248 15.74 -20.48 3.39
C ILE A 248 16.02 -20.71 1.90
N ILE A 249 17.30 -20.74 1.51
CA ILE A 249 17.70 -20.98 0.13
C ILE A 249 17.22 -22.37 -0.33
N ASP A 250 17.43 -23.41 0.49
CA ASP A 250 16.98 -24.77 0.19
C ASP A 250 15.45 -24.81 0.03
N SER A 251 14.71 -24.16 0.93
CA SER A 251 13.25 -24.03 0.84
C SER A 251 12.77 -23.34 -0.44
N ILE A 252 13.48 -22.28 -0.89
CA ILE A 252 13.17 -21.58 -2.14
C ILE A 252 13.49 -22.46 -3.35
N MET A 253 14.65 -23.12 -3.35
CA MET A 253 15.06 -24.00 -4.46
C MET A 253 14.12 -25.18 -4.64
N VAL A 254 13.61 -25.76 -3.54
CA VAL A 254 12.59 -26.82 -3.57
C VAL A 254 11.27 -26.31 -4.15
N LYS A 255 10.79 -25.14 -3.71
CA LYS A 255 9.55 -24.54 -4.24
C LYS A 255 9.64 -24.19 -5.73
N LEU A 256 10.83 -23.83 -6.20
CA LEU A 256 11.08 -23.52 -7.62
C LEU A 256 11.36 -24.79 -8.47
N GLY A 257 11.39 -25.99 -7.86
CA GLY A 257 11.60 -27.24 -8.57
C GLY A 257 13.05 -27.47 -9.02
N TYR A 258 14.00 -26.68 -8.55
CA TYR A 258 15.43 -26.84 -8.85
C TYR A 258 16.11 -27.92 -7.99
N ARG A 259 15.47 -28.33 -6.89
CA ARG A 259 16.02 -29.31 -5.94
C ARG A 259 14.92 -30.16 -5.35
N GLU A 260 15.18 -31.44 -5.11
CA GLU A 260 14.27 -32.31 -4.37
C GLU A 260 14.33 -32.01 -2.87
N PRO A 261 13.20 -32.07 -2.14
CA PRO A 261 13.18 -31.88 -0.70
C PRO A 261 14.07 -32.93 -0.02
N ARG A 262 14.94 -32.49 0.88
CA ARG A 262 15.73 -33.42 1.70
C ARG A 262 14.78 -34.33 2.48
N GLU A 263 14.91 -35.64 2.32
CA GLU A 263 14.18 -36.62 3.14
C GLU A 263 14.46 -36.35 4.62
N ALA A 264 13.39 -36.15 5.40
CA ALA A 264 13.47 -36.04 6.85
C ALA A 264 13.78 -37.44 7.43
N GLY A 265 15.04 -37.86 7.34
CA GLY A 265 15.50 -39.18 7.78
C GLY A 265 16.75 -39.09 8.64
N GLY A 266 16.57 -39.17 9.97
CA GLY A 266 17.65 -39.33 10.93
C GLY A 266 17.25 -38.82 12.31
N SER A 267 16.85 -39.73 13.20
CA SER A 267 16.60 -39.47 14.62
C SER A 267 17.79 -38.76 15.27
N PHE A 268 17.54 -37.59 15.88
CA PHE A 268 18.50 -36.91 16.74
C PHE A 268 18.67 -37.73 18.04
N GLU A 269 19.73 -38.53 18.09
CA GLU A 269 20.15 -39.26 19.28
C GLU A 269 20.96 -38.32 20.17
N TRP A 270 20.37 -37.85 21.27
CA TRP A 270 21.07 -37.08 22.29
C TRP A 270 22.10 -37.98 22.98
N SER A 271 23.37 -37.86 22.59
CA SER A 271 24.49 -38.41 23.35
C SER A 271 25.19 -37.28 24.13
N GLY A 272 24.81 -37.19 25.40
CA GLY A 272 25.66 -36.83 26.54
C GLY A 272 26.39 -35.49 26.55
N LEU A 273 25.84 -34.54 27.31
CA LEU A 273 26.55 -33.77 28.34
C LEU A 273 25.58 -33.52 29.51
#